data_AF-A0A973GVK4-F1
#
_entry.id   AF-A0A973GVK4-F1
#
_cell.length_a   1.000
_cell.length_b   1.000
_cell.length_c   1.000
_cell.angle_alpha   90.00
_cell.angle_beta   90.00
_cell.angle_gamma   90.00
#
_symmetry.space_group_name_H-M   'P 1'
#
loop_
_entity.id
_entity.type
_entity.pdbx_description
1 polymer ?
#
loop_
_entity_poly.entity_id
_entity_poly.type
_entity_poly.pdbx_seq_one_letter_code
_entity_poly.pdbx_strand_id
1 'polypeptide(L)'
;MRLNRTMIQWLLFIGGILVIYLREPLLFLEPRIWAEDGSRYYLYAYYFSHSPLWYKSLLGVHVGYFALWPNITSTIAANLFSVENAALVITLMAFFAQLIPLGIIILGKSEYWSTYPKKIIGIFIYLLVPISNEIWLNTATIQFFFAFAALLILIEPTDNSRQRTWAYRSIIGIAGLTGIASSPLVPIFALLTWVSKARERLIQTIMLGCCALFQASLLIYASVSATEHTTQLRMGSRDMSLLLYTLWTQSVGLLFCGIAWMRSVAAWIIARYNEGSPPLLVATWLGLLIATILLFGWLALRLSARERVVLVGSYASMLGFSFLGALTTNQLDLLVPGASPRYFWIPNLVFALLLMANVFNPASGKLRVRICAILVGIVILMGGMSYQSTLIGSQDWPRWRSEVALWRADPQHKLKIWPLGWEITLRRAE
;
A
#
# COMPACT_ATOMS: atom_id res chain seq x y z
N MET A 1 8.42 7.98 -38.36
CA MET A 1 7.15 7.27 -38.13
C MET A 1 6.56 7.76 -36.80
N ARG A 2 5.41 8.46 -36.78
CA ARG A 2 4.79 8.92 -35.51
C ARG A 2 4.09 7.72 -34.85
N LEU A 3 4.50 7.36 -33.64
CA LEU A 3 3.87 6.28 -32.89
C LEU A 3 2.40 6.64 -32.58
N ASN A 4 1.45 5.74 -32.84
CA ASN A 4 0.05 5.91 -32.41
C ASN A 4 -0.01 5.98 -30.88
N ARG A 5 -0.91 6.81 -30.33
CA ARG A 5 -1.26 6.87 -28.90
C ARG A 5 -1.42 5.50 -28.24
N THR A 6 -2.15 4.59 -28.88
CA THR A 6 -2.37 3.23 -28.34
C THR A 6 -1.04 2.48 -28.18
N MET A 7 -0.14 2.60 -29.15
CA MET A 7 1.18 1.98 -29.08
C MET A 7 2.03 2.56 -27.97
N ILE A 8 2.01 3.89 -27.76
CA ILE A 8 2.73 4.51 -26.64
C ILE A 8 2.19 4.00 -25.29
N GLN A 9 0.86 3.86 -25.16
CA GLN A 9 0.25 3.31 -23.94
C GLN A 9 0.70 1.87 -23.68
N TRP A 10 0.76 1.02 -24.71
CA TRP A 10 1.28 -0.33 -24.59
C TRP A 10 2.76 -0.36 -24.21
N LEU A 11 3.59 0.51 -24.80
CA LEU A 11 5.01 0.62 -24.44
C LEU A 11 5.18 1.03 -22.97
N LEU A 12 4.37 1.98 -22.47
CA LEU A 12 4.38 2.36 -21.06
C LEU A 12 3.94 1.22 -20.15
N PHE A 13 2.93 0.45 -20.57
CA PHE A 13 2.42 -0.68 -19.78
C PHE A 13 3.44 -1.81 -19.70
N ILE A 14 4.04 -2.18 -20.84
CA ILE A 14 5.11 -3.19 -20.91
C ILE A 14 6.34 -2.69 -20.12
N GLY A 15 6.73 -1.42 -20.27
CA GLY A 15 7.82 -0.83 -19.50
C GLY A 15 7.58 -0.91 -17.98
N GLY A 16 6.35 -0.61 -17.53
CA GLY A 16 5.97 -0.76 -16.13
C GLY A 16 6.03 -2.21 -15.64
N ILE A 17 5.55 -3.16 -16.45
CA ILE A 17 5.67 -4.61 -16.18
C ILE A 17 7.14 -5.01 -16.04
N LEU A 18 8.00 -4.55 -16.95
CA LEU A 18 9.43 -4.87 -16.92
C LEU A 18 10.09 -4.30 -15.67
N VAL A 19 9.76 -3.08 -15.24
CA VAL A 19 10.28 -2.51 -13.99
C VAL A 19 9.85 -3.35 -12.78
N ILE A 20 8.58 -3.77 -12.72
CA ILE A 20 8.10 -4.65 -11.64
C ILE A 20 8.85 -5.99 -11.65
N TYR A 21 9.01 -6.61 -12.82
CA TYR A 21 9.73 -7.88 -12.96
C TYR A 21 11.21 -7.76 -12.58
N LEU A 22 11.91 -6.74 -13.10
CA LEU A 22 13.35 -6.51 -12.89
C LEU A 22 13.71 -6.14 -11.45
N ARG A 23 12.72 -5.79 -10.62
CA ARG A 23 12.97 -5.57 -9.19
C ARG A 23 13.44 -6.84 -8.51
N GLU A 24 12.76 -7.96 -8.76
CA GLU A 24 13.08 -9.27 -8.18
C GLU A 24 12.61 -10.41 -9.10
N PRO A 25 13.40 -10.74 -10.15
CA PRO A 25 13.05 -11.80 -11.08
C PRO A 25 12.94 -13.17 -10.41
N LEU A 26 13.68 -13.41 -9.32
CA LEU A 26 13.72 -14.70 -8.64
C LEU A 26 12.35 -15.08 -8.08
N LEU A 27 11.51 -14.12 -7.68
CA LEU A 27 10.16 -14.41 -7.18
C LEU A 27 9.23 -15.01 -8.24
N PHE A 28 9.53 -14.88 -9.53
CA PHE A 28 8.75 -15.53 -10.60
C PHE A 28 9.26 -16.94 -10.92
N LEU A 29 10.54 -17.22 -10.66
CA LEU A 29 11.19 -18.50 -10.94
C LEU A 29 11.13 -19.45 -9.73
N GLU A 30 11.40 -18.90 -8.55
CA GLU A 30 11.39 -19.55 -7.25
C GLU A 30 10.49 -18.75 -6.29
N PRO A 31 9.17 -18.76 -6.50
CA PRO A 31 8.23 -17.95 -5.72
C PRO A 31 8.21 -18.34 -4.26
N ARG A 32 7.90 -17.35 -3.43
CA ARG A 32 7.78 -17.48 -1.98
C ARG A 32 6.33 -17.49 -1.53
N ILE A 33 6.09 -17.99 -0.33
CA ILE A 33 4.89 -17.70 0.45
C ILE A 33 5.27 -16.75 1.58
N TRP A 34 4.56 -15.63 1.71
CA TRP A 34 4.89 -14.57 2.65
C TRP A 34 3.96 -14.57 3.87
N ALA A 35 4.49 -14.88 5.03
CA ALA A 35 3.96 -14.66 6.36
C ALA A 35 2.49 -15.08 6.47
N GLU A 36 1.58 -14.11 6.54
CA GLU A 36 0.14 -14.36 6.64
C GLU A 36 -0.44 -15.04 5.39
N ASP A 37 0.12 -14.84 4.18
CA ASP A 37 -0.29 -15.56 2.96
C ASP A 37 -0.21 -17.07 3.18
N GLY A 38 0.83 -17.55 3.86
CA GLY A 38 0.98 -18.96 4.16
C GLY A 38 0.23 -19.39 5.42
N SER A 39 0.59 -18.76 6.54
CA SER A 39 0.19 -19.19 7.87
C SER A 39 -1.28 -18.96 8.20
N ARG A 40 -1.94 -18.04 7.48
CA ARG A 40 -3.36 -17.74 7.70
C ARG A 40 -4.17 -18.11 6.47
N TYR A 41 -3.91 -17.47 5.33
CA TYR A 41 -4.82 -17.57 4.19
C TYR A 41 -4.69 -18.91 3.46
N TYR A 42 -3.48 -19.28 3.02
CA TYR A 42 -3.26 -20.55 2.32
C TYR A 42 -3.50 -21.75 3.21
N LEU A 43 -3.04 -21.74 4.46
CA LEU A 43 -3.30 -22.83 5.41
C LEU A 43 -4.81 -23.05 5.63
N TYR A 44 -5.58 -21.97 5.82
CA TYR A 44 -7.03 -22.06 5.98
C TYR A 44 -7.72 -22.57 4.70
N ALA A 45 -7.30 -22.09 3.53
CA ALA A 45 -7.82 -22.56 2.25
C ALA A 45 -7.49 -24.04 1.98
N TYR A 46 -6.27 -24.46 2.32
CA TYR A 46 -5.81 -25.84 2.18
C TYR A 46 -6.58 -26.80 3.08
N TYR A 47 -6.90 -26.39 4.32
CA TYR A 47 -7.71 -27.18 5.24
C TYR A 47 -9.10 -27.52 4.68
N PHE A 48 -9.74 -26.57 3.99
CA PHE A 48 -11.04 -26.79 3.33
C PHE A 48 -10.91 -27.27 1.89
N SER A 49 -9.69 -27.49 1.38
CA SER A 49 -9.50 -28.01 0.03
C SER A 49 -10.13 -29.39 -0.09
N HIS A 50 -10.75 -29.69 -1.22
CA HIS A 50 -11.42 -30.98 -1.49
C HIS A 50 -12.62 -31.28 -0.57
N SER A 51 -13.01 -30.36 0.32
CA SER A 51 -14.23 -30.43 1.10
C SER A 51 -15.41 -29.82 0.33
N PRO A 52 -16.67 -30.29 0.50
CA PRO A 52 -17.85 -29.56 0.04
C PRO A 52 -17.96 -28.14 0.63
N LEU A 53 -17.18 -27.85 1.68
CA LEU A 53 -17.12 -26.55 2.35
C LEU A 53 -15.96 -25.66 1.86
N TRP A 54 -15.35 -25.93 0.71
CA TRP A 54 -14.25 -25.13 0.15
C TRP A 54 -14.56 -23.62 0.13
N TYR A 55 -15.81 -23.22 -0.11
CA TYR A 55 -16.22 -21.82 -0.17
C TYR A 55 -16.02 -21.07 1.16
N LYS A 56 -15.89 -21.77 2.29
CA LYS A 56 -15.59 -21.13 3.58
C LYS A 56 -14.26 -20.37 3.55
N SER A 57 -13.29 -20.81 2.76
CA SER A 57 -12.02 -20.09 2.61
C SER A 57 -12.17 -18.73 1.94
N LEU A 58 -13.24 -18.49 1.15
CA LEU A 58 -13.54 -17.18 0.58
C LEU A 58 -14.04 -16.20 1.65
N LEU A 59 -14.67 -16.69 2.72
CA LEU A 59 -15.32 -15.91 3.77
C LEU A 59 -14.45 -15.77 5.02
N GLY A 60 -13.21 -16.26 5.00
CA GLY A 60 -12.27 -16.20 6.12
C GLY A 60 -12.01 -14.75 6.57
N VAL A 61 -12.15 -14.50 7.87
CA VAL A 61 -11.75 -13.25 8.52
C VAL A 61 -10.48 -13.53 9.30
N HIS A 62 -9.44 -12.77 9.00
CA HIS A 62 -8.12 -12.91 9.59
C HIS A 62 -7.65 -11.53 10.08
N VAL A 63 -6.82 -11.44 11.12
CA VAL A 63 -6.23 -10.16 11.57
C VAL A 63 -7.25 -9.06 11.92
N GLY A 64 -8.49 -9.46 12.27
CA GLY A 64 -9.60 -8.57 12.64
C GLY A 64 -10.29 -7.86 11.47
N TYR A 65 -10.06 -8.27 10.22
CA TYR A 65 -10.76 -7.70 9.06
C TYR A 65 -10.92 -8.72 7.92
N PHE A 66 -11.79 -8.40 6.97
CA PHE A 66 -11.99 -9.24 5.79
C PHE A 66 -10.98 -8.90 4.70
N ALA A 67 -10.35 -9.92 4.11
CA ALA A 67 -9.33 -9.77 3.09
C ALA A 67 -9.69 -10.56 1.82
N LEU A 68 -10.60 -10.00 1.02
CA LEU A 68 -11.16 -10.66 -0.16
C LEU A 68 -10.10 -11.18 -1.13
N TRP A 69 -9.11 -10.37 -1.51
CA TRP A 69 -8.10 -10.78 -2.49
C TRP A 69 -7.19 -11.91 -2.00
N PRO A 70 -6.61 -11.87 -0.78
CA PRO A 70 -5.93 -13.03 -0.19
C PRO A 70 -6.79 -14.29 -0.12
N ASN A 71 -8.06 -14.16 0.26
CA ASN A 71 -8.98 -15.29 0.36
C ASN A 71 -9.23 -15.94 -1.01
N ILE A 72 -9.56 -15.14 -2.04
CA ILE A 72 -9.73 -15.63 -3.42
C ILE A 72 -8.44 -16.32 -3.88
N THR A 73 -7.31 -15.65 -3.71
CA THR A 73 -6.01 -16.15 -4.18
C THR A 73 -5.66 -17.48 -3.53
N SER A 74 -5.78 -17.57 -2.21
CA SER A 74 -5.47 -18.78 -1.44
C SER A 74 -6.44 -19.92 -1.75
N THR A 75 -7.72 -19.60 -1.95
CA THR A 75 -8.74 -20.59 -2.36
C THR A 75 -8.40 -21.18 -3.73
N ILE A 76 -8.05 -20.34 -4.71
CA ILE A 76 -7.63 -20.79 -6.04
C ILE A 76 -6.35 -21.64 -5.92
N ALA A 77 -5.34 -21.15 -5.21
CA ALA A 77 -4.07 -21.85 -5.04
C ALA A 77 -4.24 -23.24 -4.40
N ALA A 78 -5.11 -23.36 -3.40
CA ALA A 78 -5.32 -24.61 -2.67
C ALA A 78 -6.23 -25.63 -3.39
N ASN A 79 -7.20 -25.17 -4.21
CA ASN A 79 -8.19 -26.06 -4.84
C ASN A 79 -7.90 -26.36 -6.32
N LEU A 80 -7.20 -25.48 -7.04
CA LEU A 80 -6.98 -25.63 -8.49
C LEU A 80 -5.55 -25.98 -8.86
N PHE A 81 -4.61 -25.88 -7.92
CA PHE A 81 -3.19 -26.09 -8.18
C PHE A 81 -2.56 -27.01 -7.13
N SER A 82 -1.42 -27.61 -7.48
CA SER A 82 -0.66 -28.42 -6.55
C SER A 82 0.04 -27.54 -5.50
N VAL A 83 0.37 -28.14 -4.34
CA VAL A 83 1.05 -27.45 -3.24
C VAL A 83 2.35 -26.81 -3.71
N GLU A 84 3.09 -27.47 -4.60
CA GLU A 84 4.36 -27.01 -5.19
C GLU A 84 4.20 -25.72 -6.02
N ASN A 85 3.01 -25.46 -6.55
CA ASN A 85 2.68 -24.28 -7.37
C ASN A 85 1.93 -23.18 -6.60
N ALA A 86 1.53 -23.42 -5.34
CA ALA A 86 0.78 -22.45 -4.55
C ALA A 86 1.48 -21.07 -4.45
N ALA A 87 2.79 -21.08 -4.17
CA ALA A 87 3.59 -19.85 -4.11
C ALA A 87 3.57 -19.05 -5.42
N LEU A 88 3.61 -19.74 -6.57
CA LEU A 88 3.57 -19.10 -7.88
C LEU A 88 2.23 -18.40 -8.09
N VAL A 89 1.13 -19.10 -7.80
CA VAL A 89 -0.23 -18.55 -7.92
C VAL A 89 -0.39 -17.30 -7.06
N ILE A 90 0.04 -17.36 -5.79
CA ILE A 90 0.00 -16.22 -4.86
C ILE A 90 0.80 -15.04 -5.42
N THR A 91 2.02 -15.30 -5.89
CA THR A 91 2.90 -14.26 -6.47
C THR A 91 2.28 -13.63 -7.72
N LEU A 92 1.73 -14.42 -8.64
CA LEU A 92 1.10 -13.93 -9.87
C LEU A 92 -0.18 -13.13 -9.57
N MET A 93 -0.98 -13.56 -8.59
CA MET A 93 -2.18 -12.83 -8.17
C MET A 93 -1.82 -11.48 -7.52
N ALA A 94 -0.75 -11.42 -6.72
CA ALA A 94 -0.22 -10.16 -6.22
C ALA A 94 0.28 -9.26 -7.37
N PHE A 95 1.03 -9.83 -8.32
CA PHE A 95 1.50 -9.13 -9.52
C PHE A 95 0.35 -8.51 -10.31
N PHE A 96 -0.71 -9.26 -10.61
CA PHE A 96 -1.87 -8.73 -11.35
C PHE A 96 -2.57 -7.58 -10.63
N ALA A 97 -2.69 -7.65 -9.29
CA ALA A 97 -3.27 -6.56 -8.53
C ALA A 97 -2.39 -5.30 -8.53
N GLN A 98 -1.06 -5.44 -8.59
CA GLN A 98 -0.14 -4.31 -8.78
C GLN A 98 -0.30 -3.66 -10.18
N LEU A 99 -0.70 -4.43 -11.21
CA LEU A 99 -0.95 -3.85 -12.53
C LEU A 99 -2.19 -2.94 -12.57
N ILE A 100 -3.08 -2.99 -11.57
CA ILE A 100 -4.31 -2.19 -11.55
C ILE A 100 -4.01 -0.68 -11.45
N PRO A 101 -3.27 -0.17 -10.43
CA PRO A 101 -2.86 1.23 -10.41
C PRO A 101 -2.11 1.68 -11.68
N LEU A 102 -1.21 0.84 -12.19
CA LEU A 102 -0.45 1.10 -13.41
C LEU A 102 -1.40 1.31 -14.62
N GLY A 103 -2.37 0.41 -14.78
CA GLY A 103 -3.40 0.51 -15.81
C GLY A 103 -4.25 1.77 -15.68
N ILE A 104 -4.62 2.16 -14.45
CA ILE A 104 -5.39 3.40 -14.21
C ILE A 104 -4.58 4.64 -14.61
N ILE A 105 -3.28 4.71 -14.30
CA ILE A 105 -2.42 5.85 -14.70
C ILE A 105 -2.30 5.93 -16.23
N ILE A 106 -2.10 4.79 -16.91
CA ILE A 106 -1.87 4.75 -18.36
C ILE A 106 -3.15 5.00 -19.17
N LEU A 107 -4.27 4.43 -18.74
CA LEU A 107 -5.57 4.55 -19.40
C LEU A 107 -6.41 5.71 -18.86
N GLY A 108 -5.93 6.36 -17.81
CA GLY A 108 -6.50 7.51 -17.14
C GLY A 108 -6.86 8.66 -18.08
N LYS A 109 -7.95 9.35 -17.75
CA LYS A 109 -8.43 10.55 -18.44
C LYS A 109 -8.38 11.80 -17.55
N SER A 110 -8.02 11.66 -16.26
CA SER A 110 -7.85 12.83 -15.41
C SER A 110 -6.78 13.77 -15.95
N GLU A 111 -6.85 15.03 -15.52
CA GLU A 111 -5.84 16.04 -15.84
C GLU A 111 -4.43 15.65 -15.37
N TYR A 112 -4.34 14.81 -14.34
CA TYR A 112 -3.09 14.26 -13.83
C TYR A 112 -2.42 13.33 -14.84
N TRP A 113 -3.16 12.75 -15.77
CA TRP A 113 -2.66 11.81 -16.78
C TRP A 113 -2.87 12.34 -18.21
N SER A 114 -3.11 13.64 -18.39
CA SER A 114 -3.51 14.19 -19.69
C SER A 114 -2.40 14.16 -20.76
N THR A 115 -1.13 14.08 -20.34
CA THR A 115 0.04 14.08 -21.24
C THR A 115 0.98 12.91 -20.92
N TYR A 116 1.79 12.48 -21.90
CA TYR A 116 2.75 11.39 -21.67
C TYR A 116 3.81 11.69 -20.60
N PRO A 117 4.40 12.91 -20.52
CA PRO A 117 5.33 13.23 -19.43
C PRO A 117 4.68 13.05 -18.06
N LYS A 118 3.43 13.49 -17.91
CA LYS A 118 2.67 13.28 -16.67
C LYS A 118 2.48 11.79 -16.36
N LYS A 119 2.12 10.97 -17.35
CA LYS A 119 1.99 9.51 -17.18
C LYS A 119 3.31 8.87 -16.79
N ILE A 120 4.40 9.21 -17.47
CA ILE A 120 5.74 8.66 -17.19
C ILE A 120 6.15 8.99 -15.75
N ILE A 121 6.00 10.24 -15.32
CA ILE A 121 6.31 10.66 -13.95
C ILE A 121 5.39 9.95 -12.95
N GLY A 122 4.09 9.85 -13.23
CA GLY A 122 3.15 9.12 -12.39
C GLY A 122 3.50 7.64 -12.23
N ILE A 123 3.93 6.98 -13.31
CA ILE A 123 4.41 5.59 -13.29
C ILE A 123 5.68 5.48 -12.45
N PHE A 124 6.65 6.38 -12.62
CA PHE A 124 7.87 6.38 -11.81
C PHE A 124 7.58 6.64 -10.33
N ILE A 125 6.70 7.58 -10.00
CA ILE A 125 6.26 7.81 -8.62
C ILE A 125 5.63 6.53 -8.05
N TYR A 126 4.71 5.90 -8.79
CA TYR A 126 4.05 4.68 -8.36
C TYR A 126 5.04 3.54 -8.09
N LEU A 127 5.96 3.29 -9.02
CA LEU A 127 6.88 2.15 -8.96
C LEU A 127 8.06 2.39 -8.03
N LEU A 128 8.57 3.62 -7.97
CA LEU A 128 9.85 3.92 -7.32
C LEU A 128 9.70 4.66 -6.00
N VAL A 129 8.51 5.04 -5.53
CA VAL A 129 8.43 5.67 -4.20
C VAL A 129 9.14 4.79 -3.15
N PRO A 130 10.01 5.39 -2.30
CA PRO A 130 10.71 4.65 -1.26
C PRO A 130 9.78 3.82 -0.39
N ILE A 131 10.33 2.74 0.17
CA ILE A 131 9.65 1.90 1.16
C ILE A 131 8.45 1.12 0.57
N SER A 132 8.77 0.16 -0.31
CA SER A 132 7.78 -0.72 -0.95
C SER A 132 8.13 -2.20 -0.86
N ASN A 133 9.08 -2.55 0.00
CA ASN A 133 9.63 -3.90 0.14
C ASN A 133 8.66 -4.90 0.75
N GLU A 134 8.00 -4.54 1.85
CA GLU A 134 7.04 -5.41 2.54
C GLU A 134 5.78 -5.64 1.71
N ILE A 135 5.42 -4.70 0.83
CA ILE A 135 4.23 -4.81 -0.01
C ILE A 135 4.49 -5.54 -1.33
N TRP A 136 5.74 -5.91 -1.60
CA TRP A 136 6.11 -6.44 -2.90
C TRP A 136 5.71 -7.90 -3.08
N LEU A 137 4.92 -8.16 -4.12
CA LEU A 137 4.54 -9.48 -4.64
C LEU A 137 4.04 -10.47 -3.56
N ASN A 138 3.22 -9.98 -2.64
CA ASN A 138 2.49 -10.80 -1.67
C ASN A 138 1.06 -10.30 -1.54
N THR A 139 0.11 -11.19 -1.26
CA THR A 139 -1.32 -10.83 -1.25
C THR A 139 -1.77 -10.22 0.07
N ALA A 140 -1.16 -10.60 1.19
CA ALA A 140 -1.51 -10.10 2.52
C ALA A 140 -1.45 -8.57 2.64
N THR A 141 -0.62 -7.93 1.82
CA THR A 141 -0.44 -6.47 1.80
C THR A 141 -1.02 -5.80 0.56
N ILE A 142 -1.66 -6.54 -0.35
CA ILE A 142 -2.16 -5.96 -1.60
C ILE A 142 -3.25 -4.89 -1.40
N GLN A 143 -3.87 -4.88 -0.22
CA GLN A 143 -4.79 -3.83 0.21
C GLN A 143 -4.25 -2.41 -0.01
N PHE A 144 -2.94 -2.20 0.11
CA PHE A 144 -2.34 -0.88 -0.12
C PHE A 144 -2.39 -0.48 -1.60
N PHE A 145 -2.17 -1.41 -2.53
CA PHE A 145 -2.31 -1.14 -3.98
C PHE A 145 -3.77 -0.87 -4.36
N PHE A 146 -4.72 -1.60 -3.78
CA PHE A 146 -6.14 -1.34 -4.00
C PHE A 146 -6.60 -0.01 -3.41
N ALA A 147 -6.11 0.37 -2.23
CA ALA A 147 -6.38 1.69 -1.66
C ALA A 147 -5.79 2.81 -2.52
N PHE A 148 -4.59 2.62 -3.09
CA PHE A 148 -4.05 3.54 -4.08
C PHE A 148 -4.86 3.56 -5.37
N ALA A 149 -5.34 2.41 -5.86
CA ALA A 149 -6.25 2.36 -7.02
C ALA A 149 -7.56 3.13 -6.75
N ALA A 150 -8.11 3.02 -5.54
CA ALA A 150 -9.29 3.79 -5.12
C ALA A 150 -9.00 5.30 -5.11
N LEU A 151 -7.81 5.73 -4.66
CA LEU A 151 -7.37 7.13 -4.76
C LEU A 151 -7.24 7.59 -6.23
N LEU A 152 -6.68 6.76 -7.11
CA LEU A 152 -6.58 7.11 -8.53
C LEU A 152 -7.98 7.26 -9.17
N ILE A 153 -8.93 6.40 -8.82
CA ILE A 153 -10.35 6.54 -9.22
C ILE A 153 -10.98 7.81 -8.60
N LEU A 154 -10.54 8.22 -7.41
CA LEU A 154 -10.94 9.50 -6.80
C LEU A 154 -10.48 10.73 -7.60
N ILE A 155 -9.39 10.61 -8.34
CA ILE A 155 -8.85 11.68 -9.20
C ILE A 155 -9.53 11.67 -10.58
N GLU A 156 -9.97 10.51 -11.06
CA GLU A 156 -10.63 10.37 -12.36
C GLU A 156 -11.95 11.15 -12.46
N PRO A 157 -12.30 11.61 -13.68
CA PRO A 157 -13.60 12.23 -13.91
C PRO A 157 -14.70 11.15 -13.92
N THR A 158 -15.95 11.56 -13.74
CA THR A 158 -17.10 10.66 -13.60
C THR A 158 -17.83 10.36 -14.91
N ASP A 159 -17.54 11.10 -15.97
CA ASP A 159 -18.07 10.96 -17.33
C ASP A 159 -17.38 9.82 -18.09
N ASN A 160 -17.56 8.60 -17.59
CA ASN A 160 -16.95 7.40 -18.15
C ASN A 160 -17.92 6.59 -19.01
N SER A 161 -17.37 5.83 -19.96
CA SER A 161 -18.11 4.76 -20.65
C SER A 161 -18.63 3.75 -19.63
N ARG A 162 -19.77 3.11 -19.92
CA ARG A 162 -20.39 2.08 -19.06
C ARG A 162 -19.40 1.01 -18.58
N GLN A 163 -18.55 0.48 -19.47
CA GLN A 163 -17.56 -0.55 -19.12
C GLN A 163 -16.58 -0.06 -18.06
N ARG A 164 -16.00 1.13 -18.27
CA ARG A 164 -15.06 1.76 -17.33
C ARG A 164 -15.72 2.11 -15.99
N THR A 165 -16.97 2.58 -16.00
CA THR A 165 -17.74 2.83 -14.78
C THR A 165 -17.89 1.55 -13.96
N TRP A 166 -18.27 0.43 -14.58
CA TRP A 166 -18.36 -0.85 -13.89
C TRP A 166 -17.00 -1.35 -13.41
N ALA A 167 -15.94 -1.22 -14.22
CA ALA A 167 -14.58 -1.57 -13.80
C ALA A 167 -14.16 -0.78 -12.55
N TYR A 168 -14.44 0.53 -12.48
CA TYR A 168 -14.12 1.36 -11.32
C TYR A 168 -14.95 0.98 -10.09
N ARG A 169 -16.25 0.71 -10.25
CA ARG A 169 -17.08 0.20 -9.16
C ARG A 169 -16.56 -1.14 -8.62
N SER A 170 -16.18 -2.06 -9.50
CA SER A 170 -15.60 -3.35 -9.10
C SER A 170 -14.29 -3.16 -8.33
N ILE A 171 -13.39 -2.29 -8.80
CA ILE A 171 -12.13 -1.98 -8.10
C ILE A 171 -12.41 -1.35 -6.73
N ILE A 172 -13.36 -0.43 -6.62
CA ILE A 172 -13.74 0.18 -5.32
C ILE A 172 -14.32 -0.86 -4.36
N GLY A 173 -15.19 -1.75 -4.84
CA GLY A 173 -15.72 -2.85 -4.03
C GLY A 173 -14.63 -3.81 -3.57
N ILE A 174 -13.73 -4.24 -4.46
CA ILE A 174 -12.60 -5.10 -4.13
C ILE A 174 -11.66 -4.39 -3.14
N ALA A 175 -11.39 -3.10 -3.33
CA ALA A 175 -10.56 -2.32 -2.43
C ALA A 175 -11.15 -2.27 -1.01
N GLY A 176 -12.44 -1.96 -0.88
CA GLY A 176 -13.11 -1.90 0.41
C GLY A 176 -13.23 -3.26 1.12
N LEU A 177 -13.30 -4.37 0.36
CA LEU A 177 -13.38 -5.73 0.90
C LEU A 177 -12.02 -6.40 1.07
N THR A 178 -10.94 -5.81 0.56
CA THR A 178 -9.57 -6.30 0.72
C THR A 178 -8.88 -5.48 1.81
N GLY A 179 -9.34 -5.64 3.05
CA GLY A 179 -8.79 -4.97 4.22
C GLY A 179 -9.25 -3.54 4.45
N ILE A 180 -8.58 -2.88 5.39
CA ILE A 180 -8.98 -1.58 5.94
C ILE A 180 -8.30 -0.38 5.27
N ALA A 181 -7.30 -0.62 4.41
CA ALA A 181 -6.43 0.42 3.88
C ALA A 181 -7.15 1.50 3.05
N SER A 182 -8.28 1.19 2.40
CA SER A 182 -9.05 2.15 1.62
C SER A 182 -10.09 2.94 2.43
N SER A 183 -10.45 2.47 3.63
CA SER A 183 -11.45 3.11 4.49
C SER A 183 -11.19 4.59 4.80
N PRO A 184 -9.93 5.05 4.98
CA PRO A 184 -9.63 6.48 5.17
C PRO A 184 -10.06 7.38 4.00
N LEU A 185 -10.25 6.84 2.79
CA LEU A 185 -10.71 7.66 1.67
C LEU A 185 -12.21 7.99 1.72
N VAL A 186 -13.02 7.28 2.53
CA VAL A 186 -14.47 7.52 2.64
C VAL A 186 -14.83 8.99 2.86
N PRO A 187 -14.26 9.71 3.85
CA PRO A 187 -14.54 11.13 4.03
C PRO A 187 -14.20 11.97 2.80
N ILE A 188 -13.13 11.65 2.07
CA ILE A 188 -12.73 12.41 0.88
C ILE A 188 -13.69 12.13 -0.28
N PHE A 189 -14.11 10.87 -0.47
CA PHE A 189 -15.17 10.52 -1.41
C PHE A 189 -16.48 11.25 -1.07
N ALA A 190 -16.88 11.28 0.20
CA ALA A 190 -18.10 11.96 0.64
C ALA A 190 -18.05 13.47 0.41
N LEU A 191 -16.93 14.12 0.75
CA LEU A 191 -16.71 15.55 0.49
C LEU A 191 -16.78 15.85 -1.00
N LEU A 192 -16.16 15.04 -1.86
CA LEU A 192 -16.26 15.24 -3.30
C LEU A 192 -17.64 14.95 -3.86
N THR A 193 -18.38 13.99 -3.30
CA THR A 193 -19.79 13.77 -3.65
C THR A 193 -20.63 15.01 -3.34
N TRP A 194 -20.41 15.62 -2.18
CA TRP A 194 -21.09 16.86 -1.82
C TRP A 194 -20.74 17.99 -2.78
N VAL A 195 -19.46 18.20 -3.08
CA VAL A 195 -19.02 19.32 -3.95
C VAL A 195 -19.40 19.11 -5.42
N SER A 196 -19.17 17.91 -5.97
CA SER A 196 -19.39 17.64 -7.40
C SER A 196 -20.85 17.35 -7.75
N LYS A 197 -21.66 16.91 -6.78
CA LYS A 197 -23.05 16.42 -6.97
C LYS A 197 -23.18 15.32 -8.04
N ALA A 198 -22.09 14.65 -8.40
CA ALA A 198 -22.10 13.60 -9.40
C ALA A 198 -22.68 12.30 -8.84
N ARG A 199 -23.68 11.73 -9.51
CA ARG A 199 -24.31 10.45 -9.11
C ARG A 199 -23.30 9.32 -8.97
N GLU A 200 -22.33 9.24 -9.87
CA GLU A 200 -21.30 8.20 -9.81
C GLU A 200 -20.41 8.33 -8.57
N ARG A 201 -20.09 9.55 -8.14
CA ARG A 201 -19.35 9.79 -6.90
C ARG A 201 -20.14 9.31 -5.69
N LEU A 202 -21.44 9.59 -5.63
CA LEU A 202 -22.32 9.10 -4.57
C LEU A 202 -22.32 7.58 -4.50
N ILE A 203 -22.42 6.88 -5.63
CA ILE A 203 -22.38 5.42 -5.67
C ILE A 203 -21.05 4.90 -5.12
N GLN A 204 -19.92 5.47 -5.55
CA GLN A 204 -18.60 5.09 -5.05
C GLN A 204 -18.44 5.36 -3.54
N THR A 205 -18.95 6.50 -3.04
CA THR A 205 -18.99 6.82 -1.60
C THR A 205 -19.79 5.78 -0.82
N ILE A 206 -20.99 5.43 -1.29
CA ILE A 206 -21.85 4.44 -0.62
C ILE A 206 -21.16 3.08 -0.61
N MET A 207 -20.63 2.63 -1.76
CA MET A 207 -19.93 1.34 -1.85
C MET A 207 -18.76 1.26 -0.87
N LEU A 208 -17.87 2.25 -0.90
CA LEU A 208 -16.70 2.27 -0.01
C LEU A 208 -17.11 2.46 1.46
N GLY A 209 -18.14 3.27 1.72
CA GLY A 209 -18.69 3.49 3.06
C GLY A 209 -19.29 2.23 3.67
N CYS A 210 -20.10 1.48 2.91
CA CYS A 210 -20.63 0.18 3.33
C CYS A 210 -19.50 -0.82 3.62
N CYS A 211 -18.48 -0.87 2.76
CA CYS A 211 -17.31 -1.70 3.02
C CYS A 211 -16.57 -1.28 4.29
N ALA A 212 -16.34 0.02 4.49
CA ALA A 212 -15.66 0.55 5.67
C ALA A 212 -16.43 0.24 6.97
N LEU A 213 -17.77 0.35 6.94
CA LEU A 213 -18.63 -0.04 8.08
C LEU A 213 -18.54 -1.54 8.36
N PHE A 214 -18.56 -2.37 7.33
CA PHE A 214 -18.38 -3.82 7.46
C PHE A 214 -17.01 -4.15 8.08
N GLN A 215 -15.92 -3.58 7.55
CA GLN A 215 -14.59 -3.79 8.10
C GLN A 215 -14.45 -3.29 9.54
N ALA A 216 -15.06 -2.14 9.87
CA ALA A 216 -15.09 -1.62 11.23
C ALA A 216 -15.86 -2.56 12.18
N SER A 217 -16.99 -3.12 11.75
CA SER A 217 -17.74 -4.09 12.56
C SER A 217 -16.93 -5.35 12.86
N LEU A 218 -16.15 -5.85 11.89
CA LEU A 218 -15.27 -7.00 12.09
C LEU A 218 -14.14 -6.68 13.07
N LEU A 219 -13.56 -5.48 12.97
CA LEU A 219 -12.50 -5.05 13.86
C LEU A 219 -13.00 -4.88 15.31
N ILE A 220 -14.18 -4.28 15.48
CA ILE A 220 -14.85 -4.14 16.79
C ILE A 220 -15.21 -5.51 17.35
N TYR A 221 -15.75 -6.41 16.53
CA TYR A 221 -16.08 -7.77 16.97
C TYR A 221 -14.84 -8.53 17.44
N ALA A 222 -13.75 -8.46 16.67
CA ALA A 222 -12.48 -9.10 17.02
C ALA A 222 -11.85 -8.50 18.29
N SER A 223 -12.04 -7.20 18.53
CA SER A 223 -11.51 -6.54 19.72
C SER A 223 -12.28 -6.91 20.99
N VAL A 224 -13.61 -6.91 20.92
CA VAL A 224 -14.50 -7.27 22.04
C VAL A 224 -14.37 -8.75 22.40
N SER A 225 -14.25 -9.61 21.39
CA SER A 225 -14.18 -11.07 21.62
C SER A 225 -12.81 -11.52 22.13
N ALA A 226 -11.84 -10.60 22.28
CA ALA A 226 -10.44 -10.88 22.63
C ALA A 226 -9.80 -12.01 21.80
N THR A 227 -10.33 -12.27 20.61
CA THR A 227 -9.96 -13.42 19.78
C THR A 227 -8.60 -13.25 19.14
N GLU A 228 -8.08 -12.02 19.08
CA GLU A 228 -6.77 -11.75 18.50
C GLU A 228 -5.95 -10.70 19.28
N HIS A 229 -4.77 -11.12 19.75
CA HIS A 229 -3.74 -10.26 20.34
C HIS A 229 -3.32 -9.11 19.40
N THR A 230 -3.34 -9.32 18.09
CA THR A 230 -3.03 -8.29 17.08
C THR A 230 -3.97 -7.09 17.12
N THR A 231 -5.24 -7.31 17.49
CA THR A 231 -6.23 -6.23 17.56
C THR A 231 -6.02 -5.37 18.81
N GLN A 232 -5.59 -5.97 19.92
CA GLN A 232 -5.26 -5.24 21.15
C GLN A 232 -4.07 -4.30 20.94
N LEU A 233 -3.04 -4.74 20.19
CA LEU A 233 -1.89 -3.89 19.84
C LEU A 233 -2.27 -2.64 19.03
N ARG A 234 -3.32 -2.71 18.19
CA ARG A 234 -3.79 -1.55 17.41
C ARG A 234 -4.48 -0.50 18.28
N MET A 235 -5.14 -0.92 19.35
CA MET A 235 -5.96 -0.06 20.21
C MET A 235 -5.25 0.40 21.50
N GLY A 236 -3.96 0.09 21.65
CA GLY A 236 -3.14 0.60 22.76
C GLY A 236 -3.05 2.13 22.75
N SER A 237 -2.76 2.72 23.91
CA SER A 237 -2.55 4.16 24.05
C SER A 237 -1.44 4.64 23.12
N ARG A 238 -1.71 5.67 22.31
CA ARG A 238 -0.76 6.25 21.36
C ARG A 238 -0.22 7.58 21.89
N ASP A 239 1.10 7.70 21.99
CA ASP A 239 1.78 8.95 22.29
C ASP A 239 1.74 9.85 21.04
N MET A 240 0.83 10.82 21.06
CA MET A 240 0.63 11.77 19.98
C MET A 240 1.86 12.66 19.73
N SER A 241 2.79 12.77 20.70
CA SER A 241 4.03 13.50 20.49
C SER A 241 4.92 12.81 19.43
N LEU A 242 4.81 11.50 19.26
CA LEU A 242 5.57 10.73 18.27
C LEU A 242 5.02 10.85 16.84
N LEU A 243 3.79 11.36 16.67
CA LEU A 243 3.14 11.46 15.36
C LEU A 243 3.94 12.28 14.36
N LEU A 244 4.40 13.47 14.75
CA LEU A 244 5.16 14.33 13.83
C LEU A 244 6.54 13.75 13.52
N TYR A 245 7.21 13.18 14.52
CA TYR A 245 8.47 12.49 14.28
C TYR A 245 8.30 11.32 13.31
N THR A 246 7.24 10.54 13.48
CA THR A 246 6.88 9.44 12.57
C THR A 246 6.58 9.97 11.16
N LEU A 247 5.80 11.05 11.04
CA LEU A 247 5.52 11.71 9.76
C LEU A 247 6.82 12.09 9.04
N TRP A 248 7.76 12.72 9.74
CA TRP A 248 9.01 13.15 9.12
C TRP A 248 9.95 11.98 8.80
N THR A 249 10.07 11.01 9.69
CA THR A 249 10.94 9.83 9.50
C THR A 249 10.44 8.85 8.45
N GLN A 250 9.12 8.66 8.32
CA GLN A 250 8.52 7.68 7.41
C GLN A 250 7.93 8.29 6.13
N SER A 251 7.76 9.61 6.07
CA SER A 251 7.20 10.30 4.89
C SER A 251 8.08 11.45 4.42
N VAL A 252 7.89 12.67 4.95
CA VAL A 252 8.45 13.88 4.33
C VAL A 252 9.98 13.82 4.27
N GLY A 253 10.65 13.54 5.38
CA GLY A 253 12.11 13.46 5.44
C GLY A 253 12.65 12.26 4.66
N LEU A 254 11.97 11.11 4.73
CA LEU A 254 12.36 9.91 4.00
C LEU A 254 12.45 10.14 2.50
N LEU A 255 11.45 10.81 1.93
CA LEU A 255 11.35 11.02 0.48
C LEU A 255 12.49 11.86 -0.09
N PHE A 256 13.10 12.70 0.74
CA PHE A 256 14.15 13.62 0.31
C PHE A 256 15.55 13.21 0.77
N CYS A 257 15.66 12.59 1.94
CA CYS A 257 16.95 12.25 2.57
C CYS A 257 17.31 10.76 2.46
N GLY A 258 16.34 9.90 2.12
CA GLY A 258 16.53 8.46 2.03
C GLY A 258 16.55 7.73 3.38
N ILE A 259 16.55 6.40 3.32
CA ILE A 259 16.38 5.51 4.49
C ILE A 259 17.54 5.65 5.49
N ALA A 260 18.79 5.70 5.02
CA ALA A 260 19.97 5.72 5.88
C ALA A 260 19.99 6.97 6.78
N TRP A 261 19.79 8.16 6.18
CA TRP A 261 19.77 9.41 6.94
C TRP A 261 18.62 9.45 7.93
N MET A 262 17.42 9.05 7.50
CA MET A 262 16.26 9.07 8.40
C MET A 262 16.37 8.03 9.54
N ARG A 263 17.13 6.94 9.36
CA ARG A 263 17.47 6.02 10.46
C ARG A 263 18.37 6.69 11.50
N SER A 264 19.35 7.48 11.08
CA SER A 264 20.19 8.26 12.01
C SER A 264 19.36 9.29 12.78
N VAL A 265 18.45 9.99 12.10
CA VAL A 265 17.50 10.93 12.75
C VAL A 265 16.61 10.20 13.74
N ALA A 266 16.04 9.06 13.36
CA ALA A 266 15.21 8.25 14.24
C ALA A 266 15.97 7.78 15.49
N ALA A 267 17.20 7.29 15.33
CA ALA A 267 18.05 6.88 16.46
C ALA A 267 18.33 8.04 17.41
N TRP A 268 18.59 9.24 16.88
CA TRP A 268 18.76 10.44 17.69
C TRP A 268 17.49 10.82 18.46
N ILE A 269 16.32 10.78 17.83
CA ILE A 269 15.03 11.06 18.49
C ILE A 269 14.78 10.04 19.62
N ILE A 270 14.99 8.75 19.34
CA ILE A 270 14.80 7.68 20.32
C ILE A 270 15.73 7.85 21.52
N ALA A 271 17.01 8.19 21.28
CA ALA A 271 17.97 8.45 22.36
C ALA A 271 17.50 9.60 23.25
N ARG A 272 17.10 10.74 22.66
CA ARG A 272 16.60 11.91 23.40
C ARG A 272 15.29 11.64 24.15
N TYR A 273 14.41 10.82 23.57
CA TYR A 273 13.16 10.38 24.20
C TYR A 273 13.45 9.54 25.45
N ASN A 274 14.35 8.57 25.34
CA ASN A 274 14.73 7.70 26.46
C ASN A 274 15.52 8.44 27.56
N GLU A 275 16.29 9.47 27.21
CA GLU A 275 16.98 10.34 28.17
C GLU A 275 16.02 11.26 28.95
N GLY A 276 14.73 11.32 28.60
CA GLY A 276 13.78 12.20 29.26
C GLY A 276 14.14 13.68 29.09
N SER A 277 14.48 14.11 27.86
CA SER A 277 14.84 15.51 27.53
C SER A 277 13.68 16.30 26.89
N PRO A 278 12.59 16.64 27.63
CA PRO A 278 11.37 17.19 27.05
C PRO A 278 11.52 18.56 26.37
N PRO A 279 12.36 19.53 26.80
CA PRO A 279 12.36 20.84 26.16
C PRO A 279 12.85 20.78 24.70
N LEU A 280 13.91 20.01 24.44
CA LEU A 280 14.46 19.86 23.10
C LEU A 280 13.51 19.08 22.17
N LEU A 281 12.87 18.04 22.70
CA LEU A 281 11.84 17.29 21.96
C LEU A 281 10.60 18.15 21.68
N VAL A 282 10.14 18.97 22.62
CA VAL A 282 9.02 19.87 22.38
C VAL A 282 9.39 20.92 21.34
N ALA A 283 10.57 21.52 21.44
CA ALA A 283 11.05 22.52 20.47
C ALA A 283 11.20 21.94 19.06
N THR A 284 11.80 20.77 18.93
CA THR A 284 11.94 20.10 17.63
C THR A 284 10.58 19.67 17.07
N TRP A 285 9.68 19.14 17.89
CA TRP A 285 8.32 18.82 17.49
C TRP A 285 7.55 20.05 16.97
N LEU A 286 7.62 21.19 17.68
CA LEU A 286 7.00 22.44 17.26
C LEU A 286 7.61 22.95 15.94
N GLY A 287 8.93 22.87 15.80
CA GLY A 287 9.62 23.20 14.55
C GLY A 287 9.14 22.34 13.38
N LEU A 288 9.02 21.03 13.58
CA LEU A 288 8.50 20.09 12.59
C LEU A 288 7.03 20.35 12.25
N LEU A 289 6.20 20.72 13.23
CA LEU A 289 4.80 21.09 13.01
C LEU A 289 4.71 22.32 12.11
N ILE A 290 5.41 23.39 12.47
CA ILE A 290 5.44 24.65 11.71
C ILE A 290 5.95 24.37 10.30
N ALA A 291 7.05 23.63 10.15
CA ALA A 291 7.59 23.26 8.84
C ALA A 291 6.57 22.46 8.01
N THR A 292 5.82 21.55 8.62
CA THR A 292 4.77 20.77 7.95
C THR A 292 3.63 21.67 7.48
N ILE A 293 3.13 22.54 8.35
CA ILE A 293 2.04 23.48 8.02
C ILE A 293 2.47 24.43 6.90
N LEU A 294 3.68 24.98 6.97
CA LEU A 294 4.22 25.87 5.94
C LEU A 294 4.42 25.14 4.61
N LEU A 295 4.94 23.91 4.63
CA LEU A 295 5.15 23.10 3.43
C LEU A 295 3.82 22.74 2.76
N PHE A 296 2.87 22.17 3.50
CA PHE A 296 1.57 21.78 2.94
C PHE A 296 0.72 22.99 2.57
N GLY A 297 0.77 24.07 3.37
CA GLY A 297 0.16 25.34 3.03
C GLY A 297 0.72 25.86 1.71
N TRP A 298 2.05 25.95 1.59
CA TRP A 298 2.72 26.36 0.36
C TRP A 298 2.29 25.49 -0.82
N LEU A 299 2.35 24.16 -0.72
CA LEU A 299 1.94 23.24 -1.80
C LEU A 299 0.45 23.37 -2.18
N ALA A 300 -0.43 23.68 -1.22
CA ALA A 300 -1.87 23.78 -1.44
C ALA A 300 -2.33 25.13 -2.03
N LEU A 301 -1.57 26.22 -1.83
CA LEU A 301 -2.01 27.58 -2.19
C LEU A 301 -2.43 27.77 -3.64
N ARG A 302 -1.80 27.06 -4.58
CA ARG A 302 -2.06 27.20 -6.04
C ARG A 302 -2.97 26.12 -6.60
N LEU A 303 -3.33 25.14 -5.79
CA LEU A 303 -4.23 24.06 -6.19
C LEU A 303 -5.67 24.54 -6.17
N SER A 304 -6.47 24.01 -7.09
CA SER A 304 -7.92 24.20 -7.04
C SER A 304 -8.51 23.60 -5.77
N ALA A 305 -9.70 24.03 -5.37
CA ALA A 305 -10.37 23.52 -4.17
C ALA A 305 -10.53 21.99 -4.22
N ARG A 306 -10.86 21.45 -5.39
CA ARG A 306 -10.98 20.00 -5.61
C ARG A 306 -9.65 19.28 -5.36
N GLU A 307 -8.55 19.79 -5.92
CA GLU A 307 -7.24 19.16 -5.76
C GLU A 307 -6.74 19.23 -4.32
N ARG A 308 -7.02 20.32 -3.60
CA ARG A 308 -6.71 20.43 -2.16
C ARG A 308 -7.42 19.33 -1.37
N VAL A 309 -8.73 19.16 -1.58
CA VAL A 309 -9.52 18.11 -0.91
C VAL A 309 -8.98 16.73 -1.25
N VAL A 310 -8.69 16.47 -2.52
CA VAL A 310 -8.23 15.15 -2.97
C VAL A 310 -6.82 14.85 -2.44
N LEU A 311 -5.83 15.70 -2.71
CA LEU A 311 -4.44 15.38 -2.41
C LEU A 311 -4.08 15.65 -0.95
N VAL A 312 -4.36 16.85 -0.43
CA VAL A 312 -4.03 17.19 0.96
C VAL A 312 -4.95 16.45 1.92
N GLY A 313 -6.25 16.37 1.61
CA GLY A 313 -7.21 15.63 2.42
C GLY A 313 -6.92 14.13 2.46
N SER A 314 -6.62 13.50 1.32
CA SER A 314 -6.25 12.07 1.31
C SER A 314 -4.92 11.83 1.99
N TYR A 315 -3.92 12.72 1.82
CA TYR A 315 -2.65 12.60 2.54
C TYR A 315 -2.87 12.63 4.06
N ALA A 316 -3.59 13.64 4.57
CA ALA A 316 -3.85 13.78 6.00
C ALA A 316 -4.64 12.59 6.56
N SER A 317 -5.67 12.15 5.84
CA SER A 317 -6.49 11.01 6.26
C SER A 317 -5.70 9.69 6.25
N MET A 318 -4.95 9.42 5.18
CA MET A 318 -4.11 8.23 5.08
C MET A 318 -3.02 8.22 6.13
N LEU A 319 -2.38 9.36 6.39
CA LEU A 319 -1.32 9.45 7.39
C LEU A 319 -1.86 9.22 8.81
N GLY A 320 -2.99 9.86 9.16
CA GLY A 320 -3.63 9.63 10.45
C GLY A 320 -3.99 8.15 10.65
N PHE A 321 -4.55 7.53 9.61
CA PHE A 321 -4.83 6.10 9.62
C PHE A 321 -3.57 5.23 9.72
N SER A 322 -2.49 5.61 9.03
CA SER A 322 -1.22 4.88 9.07
C SER A 322 -0.63 4.88 10.47
N PHE A 323 -0.63 6.03 11.15
CA PHE A 323 -0.14 6.15 12.51
C PHE A 323 -0.97 5.33 13.52
N LEU A 324 -2.31 5.41 13.43
CA LEU A 324 -3.19 4.68 14.33
C LEU A 324 -3.21 3.17 14.05
N GLY A 325 -3.20 2.79 12.77
CA GLY A 325 -3.35 1.43 12.28
C GLY A 325 -2.06 0.62 12.19
N ALA A 326 -0.89 1.27 12.33
CA ALA A 326 0.39 0.57 12.27
C ALA A 326 0.51 -0.45 13.41
N LEU A 327 0.75 -1.70 13.02
CA LEU A 327 1.01 -2.80 13.95
C LEU A 327 2.43 -2.64 14.51
N THR A 328 2.53 -2.27 15.78
CA THR A 328 3.79 -2.29 16.53
C THR A 328 3.53 -2.56 18.00
N THR A 329 4.46 -3.24 18.66
CA THR A 329 4.50 -3.42 20.11
C THR A 329 5.07 -2.18 20.81
N ASN A 330 6.00 -1.48 20.17
CA ASN A 330 6.57 -0.22 20.64
C ASN A 330 6.41 0.89 19.60
N GLN A 331 5.80 2.01 19.98
CA GLN A 331 5.60 3.14 19.06
C GLN A 331 6.89 3.78 18.56
N LEU A 332 7.97 3.66 19.32
CA LEU A 332 9.28 4.13 18.88
C LEU A 332 9.78 3.38 17.63
N ASP A 333 9.31 2.15 17.41
CA ASP A 333 9.66 1.39 16.19
C ASP A 333 9.10 2.09 14.93
N LEU A 334 7.98 2.81 15.04
CA LEU A 334 7.42 3.58 13.91
C LEU A 334 8.30 4.75 13.50
N LEU A 335 9.23 5.19 14.36
CA LEU A 335 10.21 6.21 13.97
C LEU A 335 11.27 5.64 13.03
N VAL A 336 11.53 4.33 13.07
CA VAL A 336 12.64 3.73 12.32
C VAL A 336 12.20 3.48 10.87
N PRO A 337 12.79 4.17 9.88
CA PRO A 337 12.43 3.96 8.48
C PRO A 337 12.64 2.51 8.05
N GLY A 338 11.58 1.94 7.47
CA GLY A 338 11.53 0.54 7.07
C GLY A 338 10.90 -0.39 8.12
N ALA A 339 10.51 0.10 9.29
CA ALA A 339 9.65 -0.60 10.23
C ALA A 339 8.17 -0.34 9.89
N SER A 340 7.37 -1.41 9.81
CA SER A 340 5.98 -1.35 9.34
C SER A 340 5.81 -0.49 8.05
N PRO A 341 6.69 -0.68 7.05
CA PRO A 341 6.83 0.20 5.90
C PRO A 341 5.54 0.34 5.07
N ARG A 342 4.76 -0.74 4.99
CA ARG A 342 3.53 -0.80 4.20
C ARG A 342 2.51 0.29 4.52
N TYR A 343 2.45 0.75 5.77
CA TYR A 343 1.48 1.77 6.18
C TYR A 343 1.81 3.14 5.59
N PHE A 344 3.09 3.48 5.41
CA PHE A 344 3.50 4.81 4.95
C PHE A 344 3.63 4.94 3.43
N TRP A 345 3.50 3.82 2.69
CA TRP A 345 3.63 3.81 1.24
C TRP A 345 2.58 4.68 0.52
N ILE A 346 1.30 4.61 0.90
CA ILE A 346 0.24 5.44 0.28
C ILE A 346 0.41 6.93 0.59
N PRO A 347 0.59 7.36 1.86
CA PRO A 347 0.92 8.76 2.16
C PRO A 347 2.07 9.29 1.29
N ASN A 348 3.12 8.50 1.12
CA ASN A 348 4.28 8.87 0.33
C ASN A 348 3.95 9.06 -1.16
N LEU A 349 3.11 8.18 -1.71
CA LEU A 349 2.57 8.35 -3.07
C LEU A 349 1.73 9.62 -3.20
N VAL A 350 0.80 9.87 -2.27
CA VAL A 350 -0.06 11.06 -2.33
C VAL A 350 0.77 12.33 -2.24
N PHE A 351 1.80 12.35 -1.39
CA PHE A 351 2.70 13.49 -1.28
C PHE A 351 3.53 13.70 -2.56
N ALA A 352 4.05 12.64 -3.16
CA ALA A 352 4.74 12.73 -4.45
C ALA A 352 3.80 13.23 -5.58
N LEU A 353 2.53 12.80 -5.58
CA LEU A 353 1.51 13.30 -6.50
C LEU A 353 1.17 14.78 -6.23
N LEU A 354 1.21 15.24 -4.97
CA LEU A 354 1.04 16.64 -4.59
C LEU A 354 2.17 17.54 -5.13
N LEU A 355 3.41 17.05 -5.10
CA LEU A 355 4.53 17.72 -5.74
C LEU A 355 4.33 17.77 -7.26
N MET A 356 3.98 16.64 -7.89
CA MET A 356 3.72 16.56 -9.32
C MET A 356 2.59 17.50 -9.75
N ALA A 357 1.52 17.65 -8.96
CA ALA A 357 0.44 18.58 -9.22
C ALA A 357 0.98 20.02 -9.38
N ASN A 358 1.88 20.44 -8.49
CA ASN A 358 2.49 21.76 -8.54
C ASN A 358 3.45 21.95 -9.74
N VAL A 359 4.12 20.89 -10.20
CA VAL A 359 4.98 20.93 -11.41
C VAL A 359 4.18 21.28 -12.66
N PHE A 360 2.98 20.71 -12.79
CA PHE A 360 2.17 20.84 -14.00
C PHE A 360 0.99 21.82 -13.89
N ASN A 361 0.85 22.50 -12.76
CA ASN A 361 -0.21 23.48 -12.56
C ASN A 361 0.16 24.83 -13.21
N PRO A 362 -0.63 25.33 -14.18
CA PRO A 362 -0.35 26.60 -14.86
C PRO A 362 -0.35 27.83 -13.95
N ALA A 363 -1.07 27.78 -12.82
CA ALA A 363 -1.11 28.86 -11.82
C ALA A 363 0.15 28.90 -10.95
N SER A 364 1.04 27.91 -11.04
CA SER A 364 2.30 27.88 -10.31
C SER A 364 3.35 28.78 -10.99
N GLY A 365 3.97 29.66 -10.21
CA GLY A 365 5.11 30.45 -10.69
C GLY A 365 6.34 29.59 -11.01
N LYS A 366 7.22 30.08 -11.89
CA LYS A 366 8.41 29.36 -12.38
C LYS A 366 9.29 28.77 -11.27
N LEU A 367 9.49 29.52 -10.18
CA LEU A 367 10.30 29.06 -9.04
C LEU A 367 9.66 27.83 -8.36
N ARG A 368 8.35 27.87 -8.10
CA ARG A 368 7.61 26.75 -7.50
C ARG A 368 7.68 25.51 -8.37
N VAL A 369 7.47 25.66 -9.68
CA VAL A 369 7.57 24.56 -10.65
C VAL A 369 8.96 23.93 -10.60
N ARG A 370 10.03 24.74 -10.63
CA ARG A 370 11.41 24.24 -10.54
C ARG A 370 11.69 23.49 -9.24
N ILE A 371 11.30 24.07 -8.10
CA ILE A 371 11.47 23.42 -6.78
C ILE A 371 10.73 22.09 -6.77
N CYS A 372 9.45 22.05 -7.13
CA CYS A 372 8.67 20.82 -7.12
C CYS A 372 9.21 19.78 -8.11
N ALA A 373 9.71 20.20 -9.27
CA ALA A 373 10.29 19.30 -10.27
C ALA A 373 11.59 18.66 -9.75
N ILE A 374 12.45 19.45 -9.08
CA ILE A 374 13.65 18.95 -8.41
C ILE A 374 13.26 17.96 -7.31
N LEU A 375 12.28 18.31 -6.47
CA LEU A 375 11.82 17.44 -5.39
C LEU A 375 11.23 16.11 -5.92
N VAL A 376 10.42 16.14 -6.99
CA VAL A 376 9.95 14.91 -7.66
C VAL A 376 11.12 14.10 -8.21
N GLY A 377 12.11 14.76 -8.83
CA GLY A 377 13.34 14.12 -9.29
C GLY A 377 14.10 13.43 -8.15
N ILE A 378 14.22 14.07 -7.00
CA ILE A 378 14.84 13.50 -5.79
C ILE A 378 14.05 12.29 -5.30
N VAL A 379 12.72 12.37 -5.21
CA VAL A 379 11.88 11.22 -4.79
C VAL A 379 12.12 10.01 -5.70
N ILE A 380 12.11 10.23 -7.02
CA ILE A 380 12.34 9.17 -8.01
C ILE A 380 13.76 8.62 -7.90
N LEU A 381 14.77 9.49 -7.72
CA LEU A 381 16.17 9.09 -7.59
C LEU A 381 16.41 8.27 -6.32
N MET A 382 16.00 8.76 -5.15
CA MET A 382 16.13 8.06 -3.86
C MET A 382 15.37 6.73 -3.89
N GLY A 383 14.19 6.76 -4.51
CA GLY A 383 13.40 5.60 -4.82
C GLY A 383 14.12 4.54 -5.65
N GLY A 384 14.67 4.96 -6.80
CA GLY A 384 15.44 4.12 -7.70
C GLY A 384 16.70 3.53 -7.05
N MET A 385 17.46 4.34 -6.31
CA MET A 385 18.65 3.91 -5.57
C MET A 385 18.32 2.87 -4.50
N SER A 386 17.13 2.95 -3.91
CA SER A 386 16.67 2.01 -2.87
C SER A 386 15.81 0.85 -3.42
N TYR A 387 15.57 0.81 -4.74
CA TYR A 387 14.53 -0.03 -5.32
C TYR A 387 14.77 -1.52 -5.11
N GLN A 388 16.00 -1.98 -5.40
CA GLN A 388 16.42 -3.37 -5.16
C GLN A 388 16.92 -3.58 -3.73
N SER A 389 17.69 -2.64 -3.18
CA SER A 389 18.34 -2.79 -1.86
C SER A 389 17.37 -2.82 -0.68
N THR A 390 16.13 -2.39 -0.86
CA THR A 390 15.10 -2.47 0.18
C THR A 390 14.42 -3.83 0.26
N LEU A 391 14.54 -4.68 -0.77
CA LEU A 391 13.92 -6.00 -0.75
C LEU A 391 14.43 -6.80 0.44
N ILE A 392 13.47 -7.30 1.23
CA ILE A 392 13.77 -8.24 2.28
C ILE A 392 13.87 -9.59 1.57
N GLY A 393 15.10 -10.04 1.32
CA GLY A 393 15.45 -11.27 0.62
C GLY A 393 16.88 -11.66 0.97
N SER A 394 17.10 -12.82 1.60
CA SER A 394 18.43 -13.43 1.70
C SER A 394 18.52 -14.59 0.72
N GLN A 395 19.71 -14.87 0.19
CA GLN A 395 19.97 -16.06 -0.61
C GLN A 395 19.72 -17.36 0.18
N ASP A 396 19.78 -17.28 1.51
CA ASP A 396 19.59 -18.43 2.42
C ASP A 396 18.12 -18.69 2.79
N TRP A 397 17.19 -17.93 2.22
CA TRP A 397 15.78 -18.10 2.55
C TRP A 397 15.17 -19.36 1.91
N PRO A 398 14.19 -19.99 2.59
CA PRO A 398 13.70 -21.30 2.20
C PRO A 398 13.02 -21.26 0.83
N ARG A 399 13.41 -22.18 -0.07
CA ARG A 399 12.77 -22.32 -1.37
C ARG A 399 11.51 -23.15 -1.21
N TRP A 400 10.36 -22.61 -1.60
CA TRP A 400 9.06 -23.25 -1.38
C TRP A 400 9.00 -24.69 -1.91
N ARG A 401 9.46 -24.94 -3.13
CA ARG A 401 9.48 -26.30 -3.71
C ARG A 401 10.36 -27.28 -2.93
N SER A 402 11.50 -26.83 -2.43
CA SER A 402 12.40 -27.64 -1.59
C SER A 402 11.74 -27.99 -0.26
N GLU A 403 11.10 -27.00 0.38
CA GLU A 403 10.34 -27.23 1.61
C GLU A 403 9.18 -28.21 1.39
N VAL A 404 8.43 -28.07 0.29
CA VAL A 404 7.36 -29.00 -0.07
C VAL A 404 7.91 -30.41 -0.29
N ALA A 405 9.07 -30.56 -0.94
CA ALA A 405 9.71 -31.87 -1.10
C ALA A 405 10.07 -32.52 0.25
N LEU A 406 10.61 -31.75 1.20
CA LEU A 406 10.87 -32.22 2.56
C LEU A 406 9.58 -32.67 3.25
N TRP A 407 8.51 -31.88 3.15
CA TRP A 407 7.19 -32.23 3.69
C TRP A 407 6.55 -33.46 3.02
N ARG A 408 6.79 -33.68 1.73
CA ARG A 408 6.32 -34.89 1.05
C ARG A 408 7.01 -36.14 1.59
N ALA A 409 8.30 -36.04 1.89
CA ALA A 409 9.11 -37.11 2.47
C ALA A 409 8.78 -37.34 3.95
N ASP A 410 8.53 -36.27 4.70
CA ASP A 410 8.10 -36.29 6.10
C ASP A 410 6.91 -35.35 6.32
N PRO A 411 5.67 -35.88 6.39
CA PRO A 411 4.47 -35.07 6.61
C PRO A 411 4.44 -34.32 7.96
N GLN A 412 5.34 -34.62 8.90
CA GLN A 412 5.50 -33.86 10.15
C GLN A 412 6.42 -32.64 9.99
N HIS A 413 7.18 -32.56 8.90
CA HIS A 413 8.04 -31.42 8.59
C HIS A 413 7.21 -30.13 8.52
N LYS A 414 7.63 -29.13 9.28
CA LYS A 414 7.04 -27.78 9.23
C LYS A 414 7.65 -27.04 8.06
N LEU A 415 6.82 -26.67 7.10
CA LEU A 415 7.22 -25.90 5.93
C LEU A 415 7.66 -24.52 6.36
N LYS A 416 8.93 -24.18 6.12
CA LYS A 416 9.42 -22.83 6.37
C LYS A 416 8.94 -21.89 5.27
N ILE A 417 8.42 -20.74 5.66
CA ILE A 417 7.95 -19.69 4.74
C ILE A 417 8.68 -18.38 5.06
N TRP A 418 8.43 -17.33 4.27
CA TRP A 418 9.13 -16.06 4.40
C TRP A 418 8.32 -15.07 5.24
N PRO A 419 8.92 -14.09 5.95
CA PRO A 419 10.33 -14.00 6.26
C PRO A 419 10.77 -15.10 7.24
N LEU A 420 12.07 -15.18 7.54
CA LEU A 420 12.62 -16.16 8.48
C LEU A 420 11.86 -16.17 9.82
N GLY A 421 11.61 -17.36 10.36
CA GLY A 421 10.87 -17.57 11.60
C GLY A 421 9.38 -17.88 11.41
N TRP A 422 8.86 -17.78 10.18
CA TRP A 422 7.50 -18.20 9.86
C TRP A 422 7.48 -19.64 9.35
N GLU A 423 6.52 -20.42 9.85
CA GLU A 423 6.35 -21.83 9.51
C GLU A 423 4.87 -22.17 9.37
N ILE A 424 4.56 -23.20 8.57
CA ILE A 424 3.21 -23.75 8.46
C ILE A 424 3.25 -25.28 8.55
N THR A 425 2.17 -25.86 9.08
CA THR A 425 1.99 -27.32 9.14
C THR A 425 0.79 -27.70 8.27
N LEU A 426 1.04 -28.32 7.13
CA LEU A 426 -0.01 -28.87 6.28
C LEU A 426 -0.28 -30.32 6.73
N ARG A 427 -1.50 -30.59 7.20
CA ARG A 427 -1.97 -31.97 7.38
C ARG A 427 -2.50 -32.46 6.05
N ARG A 428 -2.14 -33.68 5.61
CA ARG A 428 -2.74 -34.25 4.39
C ARG A 428 -4.26 -34.21 4.54
N ALA A 429 -4.94 -33.66 3.53
CA ALA A 429 -6.37 -33.89 3.40
C ALA A 429 -6.53 -35.39 3.17
N GLU A 430 -7.24 -36.07 4.08
CA GLU A 430 -7.57 -37.49 3.96
C GLU A 430 -8.47 -37.76 2.75
#